data_AF-A0A7C6VM85-F1
#
_entry.id   AF-A0A7C6VM85-F1
#
_cell.length_a   1.000
_cell.length_b   1.000
_cell.length_c   1.000
_cell.angle_alpha   90.00
_cell.angle_beta   90.00
_cell.angle_gamma   90.00
#
_symmetry.space_group_name_H-M   'P 1'
#
loop_
_entity.id
_entity.type
_entity.pdbx_description
1 polymer ?
#
loop_
_entity_poly.entity_id
_entity_poly.type
_entity_poly.pdbx_seq_one_letter_code
_entity_poly.pdbx_strand_id
1 'polypeptide(L)'
;MLTPGRLLNAVRTDRGRLLQLRWVSLLAMALMSLVVFPWLAPAQPVAPLAGVTLCLLAVNLALLGGLAEWLVGRWGAFLQLTVDMVAWGAFLYFTGGVTNPAISLLLPVVAVGASILPALQAWLLAVLAVVLYSLLWQYHQPVYLADADQAMYWHLAGMWISFAFSAVTVVWFIVRLNSELARRDDELAAVNAARARDAYVVGLGKLAAGAAHRLGTPLGT
;
A
#
# COMPACT_ATOMS: atom_id res chain seq x y z
N MET A 1 -7.60 -8.93 25.24
CA MET A 1 -8.06 -7.52 25.16
C MET A 1 -6.93 -6.71 24.55
N LEU A 2 -7.06 -6.28 23.29
CA LEU A 2 -6.09 -5.41 22.62
C LEU A 2 -6.19 -4.01 23.24
N THR A 3 -5.06 -3.42 23.65
CA THR A 3 -5.05 -2.07 24.21
C THR A 3 -5.47 -1.04 23.14
N PRO A 4 -6.34 -0.06 23.47
CA PRO A 4 -6.89 0.88 22.49
C PRO A 4 -5.83 1.64 21.67
N GLY A 5 -4.64 1.86 22.22
CA GLY A 5 -3.53 2.52 21.52
C GLY A 5 -2.94 1.73 20.33
N ARG A 6 -2.96 0.39 20.33
CA ARG A 6 -2.40 -0.42 19.22
C ARG A 6 -3.28 -0.38 17.97
N LEU A 7 -4.60 -0.40 18.14
CA LEU A 7 -5.57 -0.30 17.03
C LEU A 7 -5.52 1.08 16.38
N LEU A 8 -5.45 2.15 17.19
CA LEU A 8 -5.35 3.52 16.69
C LEU A 8 -4.05 3.76 15.91
N ASN A 9 -2.94 3.16 16.34
CA ASN A 9 -1.65 3.30 15.64
C ASN A 9 -1.59 2.52 14.32
N ALA A 10 -2.15 1.31 14.25
CA ALA A 10 -2.25 0.54 13.01
C ALA A 10 -3.14 1.26 11.97
N VAL A 11 -4.32 1.70 12.38
CA VAL A 11 -5.26 2.44 11.51
C VAL A 11 -4.67 3.79 11.06
N ARG A 12 -3.91 4.48 11.91
CA ARG A 12 -3.22 5.73 11.54
C ARG A 12 -2.06 5.49 10.56
N THR A 13 -1.30 4.41 10.72
CA THR A 13 -0.20 4.09 9.79
C THR A 13 -0.73 3.74 8.40
N ASP A 14 -1.85 3.03 8.33
CA ASP A 14 -2.49 2.69 7.06
C ASP A 14 -3.02 3.93 6.33
N ARG A 15 -3.74 4.83 7.03
CA ARG A 15 -4.21 6.10 6.44
C ARG A 15 -3.06 7.02 6.02
N GLY A 16 -2.01 7.12 6.83
CA GLY A 16 -0.84 7.93 6.53
C GLY A 16 -0.15 7.48 5.25
N ARG A 17 -0.01 6.16 5.05
CA ARG A 17 0.60 5.59 3.84
C ARG A 17 -0.22 5.84 2.59
N LEU A 18 -1.56 5.68 2.67
CA LEU A 18 -2.44 6.01 1.55
C LEU A 18 -2.28 7.48 1.15
N LEU A 19 -2.33 8.40 2.12
CA LEU A 19 -2.18 9.82 1.84
C LEU A 19 -0.80 10.15 1.26
N GLN A 20 0.28 9.58 1.81
CA GLN A 20 1.63 9.75 1.29
C GLN A 20 1.74 9.29 -0.17
N LEU A 21 1.23 8.09 -0.49
CA LEU A 21 1.23 7.58 -1.86
C LEU A 21 0.45 8.49 -2.81
N ARG A 22 -0.70 9.01 -2.38
CA ARG A 22 -1.55 9.91 -3.18
C ARG A 22 -0.86 11.23 -3.47
N TRP A 23 -0.18 11.79 -2.47
CA TRP A 23 0.61 13.01 -2.64
C TRP A 23 1.82 12.79 -3.55
N VAL A 24 2.52 11.66 -3.40
CA VAL A 24 3.63 11.30 -4.30
C VAL A 24 3.13 11.11 -5.73
N SER A 25 1.99 10.44 -5.92
CA SER A 25 1.37 10.24 -7.24
C SER A 25 1.02 11.57 -7.89
N LEU A 26 0.39 12.46 -7.13
CA LEU A 26 0.01 13.79 -7.60
C LEU A 26 1.23 14.64 -7.96
N LEU A 27 2.28 14.61 -7.14
CA LEU A 27 3.53 15.31 -7.42
C LEU A 27 4.20 14.77 -8.67
N ALA A 28 4.23 13.44 -8.85
CA ALA A 28 4.76 12.80 -10.05
C ALA A 28 3.98 13.20 -11.31
N MET A 29 2.64 13.15 -11.28
CA MET A 29 1.78 13.59 -12.38
C MET A 29 1.98 15.08 -12.71
N ALA A 30 2.03 15.94 -11.69
CA ALA A 30 2.27 17.37 -11.86
C ALA A 30 3.65 17.64 -12.46
N LEU A 31 4.71 16.98 -11.96
CA LEU A 31 6.06 17.10 -12.49
C LEU A 31 6.12 16.65 -13.96
N MET A 32 5.52 15.51 -14.29
CA MET A 32 5.46 15.02 -15.66
C MET A 32 4.73 16.00 -16.57
N SER A 33 3.54 16.47 -16.15
CA SER A 33 2.69 17.35 -16.95
C SER A 33 3.27 18.75 -17.13
N LEU A 34 3.94 19.32 -16.13
CA LEU A 34 4.37 20.72 -16.14
C LEU A 34 5.84 20.91 -16.52
N VAL A 35 6.66 19.87 -16.39
CA VAL A 35 8.11 19.95 -16.64
C VAL A 35 8.54 19.00 -17.75
N VAL A 36 8.20 17.72 -17.63
CA VAL A 36 8.73 16.68 -18.54
C VAL A 36 8.13 16.78 -19.95
N PHE A 37 6.80 16.80 -20.07
CA PHE A 37 6.13 16.83 -21.38
C PHE A 37 6.33 18.13 -22.15
N PRO A 38 6.24 19.32 -21.54
CA PRO A 38 6.54 20.57 -22.25
C PRO A 38 7.95 20.62 -22.84
N TRP A 39 8.91 19.93 -22.21
CA TRP A 39 10.30 19.89 -22.68
C TRP A 39 10.54 18.80 -23.74
N LEU A 40 10.08 17.57 -23.51
CA LEU A 40 10.35 16.42 -24.40
C LEU A 40 9.37 16.29 -25.57
N ALA A 41 8.12 16.74 -25.38
CA ALA A 41 7.03 16.56 -26.33
C ALA A 41 6.11 17.79 -26.34
N PRO A 42 6.60 18.96 -26.80
CA PRO A 42 5.87 20.24 -26.72
C PRO A 42 4.54 20.25 -27.50
N ALA A 43 4.38 19.35 -28.48
CA ALA A 43 3.14 19.19 -29.22
C ALA A 43 2.05 18.41 -28.46
N GLN A 44 2.36 17.84 -27.28
CA GLN A 44 1.40 17.07 -26.51
C GLN A 44 0.35 17.97 -25.84
N PRO A 45 -0.94 17.60 -25.92
CA PRO A 45 -2.00 18.38 -25.27
C PRO A 45 -1.87 18.26 -23.75
N VAL A 46 -1.48 19.35 -23.09
CA VAL A 46 -1.31 19.40 -21.62
C VAL A 46 -2.66 19.45 -20.89
N ALA A 47 -3.71 19.92 -21.56
CA ALA A 47 -5.06 20.05 -20.98
C ALA A 47 -5.62 18.75 -20.36
N PRO A 48 -5.61 17.58 -21.04
CA PRO A 48 -6.07 16.33 -20.43
C PRO A 48 -5.21 15.89 -19.23
N LEU A 49 -3.89 16.10 -19.30
CA LEU A 49 -2.97 15.75 -18.21
C LEU A 49 -3.25 16.59 -16.96
N ALA A 50 -3.42 17.89 -17.15
CA ALA A 50 -3.81 18.81 -16.10
C ALA A 50 -5.20 18.45 -15.55
N GLY A 51 -6.16 18.08 -16.41
CA GLY A 51 -7.50 17.67 -16.01
C GLY A 51 -7.49 16.45 -15.06
N VAL A 52 -6.74 15.40 -15.41
CA VAL A 52 -6.59 14.21 -14.55
C VAL A 52 -5.89 14.58 -13.23
N THR A 53 -4.81 15.36 -13.30
CA THR A 53 -4.04 15.78 -12.11
C THR A 53 -4.89 16.63 -11.16
N LEU A 54 -5.65 17.59 -11.69
CA LEU A 54 -6.54 18.46 -10.93
C LEU A 54 -7.73 17.70 -10.36
N CYS A 55 -8.27 16.72 -11.10
CA CYS A 55 -9.31 15.84 -10.57
C CYS A 55 -8.80 15.05 -9.36
N LEU A 56 -7.60 14.47 -9.45
CA LEU A 56 -6.99 13.74 -8.35
C LEU A 56 -6.68 14.67 -7.16
N LEU A 57 -6.22 15.90 -7.44
CA LEU A 57 -6.03 16.94 -6.44
C LEU A 57 -7.33 17.27 -5.71
N ALA A 58 -8.42 17.48 -6.45
CA ALA A 58 -9.73 17.79 -5.87
C ALA A 58 -10.22 16.66 -4.96
N VAL A 59 -10.05 15.40 -5.37
CA VAL A 59 -10.37 14.24 -4.51
C VAL A 59 -9.52 14.24 -3.24
N ASN A 60 -8.21 14.49 -3.34
CA ASN A 60 -7.32 14.55 -2.18
C ASN A 60 -7.70 15.69 -1.21
N LEU A 61 -8.02 16.86 -1.73
CA LEU A 61 -8.46 18.01 -0.93
C LEU A 61 -9.83 17.75 -0.28
N ALA A 62 -10.77 17.14 -0.99
CA ALA A 62 -12.08 16.77 -0.45
C ALA A 62 -11.96 15.73 0.70
N LEU A 63 -11.02 14.80 0.60
CA LEU A 63 -10.70 13.84 1.67
C LEU A 63 -10.10 14.55 2.89
N LEU A 64 -9.20 15.51 2.70
CA LEU A 64 -8.60 16.28 3.80
C LEU A 64 -9.60 17.24 4.47
N GLY A 65 -10.51 17.82 3.69
CA GLY A 65 -11.56 18.71 4.18
C GLY A 65 -12.79 18.01 4.76
N GLY A 66 -12.80 16.67 4.85
CA GLY A 66 -13.93 15.89 5.39
C GLY A 66 -15.14 15.77 4.46
N LEU A 67 -15.12 16.42 3.30
CA LEU A 67 -16.20 16.38 2.30
C LEU A 67 -16.37 14.99 1.66
N ALA A 68 -15.35 14.14 1.78
CA ALA A 68 -15.35 12.78 1.25
C ALA A 68 -15.24 11.70 2.35
N GLU A 69 -15.83 11.93 3.52
CA GLU A 69 -15.87 10.94 4.61
C GLU A 69 -16.50 9.59 4.23
N TRP A 70 -17.38 9.55 3.22
CA TRP A 70 -17.93 8.30 2.67
C TRP A 70 -16.85 7.34 2.11
N LEU A 71 -15.71 7.88 1.66
CA LEU A 71 -14.54 7.15 1.16
C LEU A 71 -13.63 6.70 2.31
N VAL A 72 -14.04 6.89 3.57
CA VAL A 72 -13.30 6.52 4.77
C VAL A 72 -13.94 5.31 5.48
N GLY A 73 -15.06 4.80 4.96
CA GLY A 73 -15.77 3.61 5.46
C GLY A 73 -15.06 2.27 5.18
N ARG A 74 -15.77 1.15 5.35
CA ARG A 74 -15.23 -0.23 5.24
C ARG A 74 -14.54 -0.53 3.89
N TRP A 75 -15.01 0.10 2.82
CA TRP A 75 -14.45 -0.01 1.46
C TRP A 75 -13.61 1.20 1.05
N GLY A 76 -13.38 2.12 1.98
CA GLY A 76 -12.81 3.43 1.71
C GLY A 76 -11.43 3.38 1.08
N ALA A 77 -10.51 2.64 1.70
CA ALA A 77 -9.15 2.45 1.19
C ALA A 77 -9.14 1.82 -0.21
N PHE A 78 -10.02 0.85 -0.46
CA PHE A 78 -10.12 0.20 -1.77
C PHE A 78 -10.62 1.16 -2.86
N LEU A 79 -11.67 1.92 -2.57
CA LEU A 79 -12.21 2.91 -3.50
C LEU A 79 -11.19 4.02 -3.77
N GLN A 80 -10.49 4.50 -2.74
CA GLN A 80 -9.42 5.47 -2.88
C GLN A 80 -8.31 4.96 -3.82
N LEU A 81 -7.78 3.77 -3.58
CA LEU A 81 -6.74 3.16 -4.43
C LEU A 81 -7.24 2.85 -5.84
N THR A 82 -8.52 2.51 -5.99
CA THR A 82 -9.14 2.34 -7.31
C THR A 82 -9.18 3.66 -8.07
N VAL A 83 -9.54 4.76 -7.41
CA VAL A 83 -9.48 6.11 -8.00
C VAL A 83 -8.05 6.47 -8.39
N ASP A 84 -7.07 6.17 -7.54
CA ASP A 84 -5.65 6.42 -7.85
C ASP A 84 -5.18 5.61 -9.06
N MET A 85 -5.56 4.33 -9.10
CA MET A 85 -5.23 3.40 -10.18
C MET A 85 -5.85 3.86 -11.51
N VAL A 86 -7.12 4.27 -11.50
CA VAL A 86 -7.82 4.78 -12.68
C VAL A 86 -7.26 6.14 -13.11
N ALA A 87 -6.90 7.02 -12.17
CA ALA A 87 -6.24 8.29 -12.48
C ALA A 87 -4.89 8.06 -13.15
N TRP A 88 -4.08 7.12 -12.65
CA TRP A 88 -2.85 6.71 -13.33
C TRP A 88 -3.13 6.12 -14.71
N GLY A 89 -4.13 5.24 -14.85
CA GLY A 89 -4.52 4.69 -16.16
C GLY A 89 -4.92 5.77 -17.16
N ALA A 90 -5.74 6.75 -16.74
CA ALA A 90 -6.16 7.87 -17.55
C ALA A 90 -4.98 8.79 -17.90
N PHE A 91 -4.10 9.08 -16.94
CA PHE A 91 -2.89 9.86 -17.18
C PHE A 91 -2.02 9.17 -18.23
N LEU A 92 -1.75 7.88 -18.04
CA LEU A 92 -0.94 7.07 -18.95
C LEU A 92 -1.55 6.97 -20.34
N TYR A 93 -2.88 6.88 -20.46
CA TYR A 93 -3.57 6.88 -21.74
C TYR A 93 -3.18 8.08 -22.62
N PHE A 94 -3.10 9.27 -22.04
CA PHE A 94 -2.71 10.50 -22.75
C PHE A 94 -1.20 10.65 -22.94
N THR A 95 -0.39 9.84 -22.28
CA THR A 95 1.07 9.97 -22.28
C THR A 95 1.81 8.82 -22.95
N GLY A 96 1.15 8.03 -23.81
CA GLY A 96 1.78 6.92 -24.55
C GLY A 96 1.49 5.52 -24.00
N GLY A 97 0.66 5.40 -22.98
CA GLY A 97 0.21 4.12 -22.43
C GLY A 97 1.37 3.23 -21.99
N VAL A 98 1.49 2.06 -22.62
CA VAL A 98 2.52 1.06 -22.31
C VAL A 98 3.92 1.48 -22.74
N THR A 99 4.06 2.42 -23.69
CA THR A 99 5.35 2.99 -24.06
C THR A 99 5.77 4.13 -23.14
N ASN A 100 4.95 4.48 -22.15
CA ASN A 100 5.34 5.47 -21.16
C ASN A 100 6.15 4.81 -20.03
N PRO A 101 7.33 5.34 -19.68
CA PRO A 101 8.13 4.78 -18.59
C PRO A 101 7.39 4.68 -17.25
N ALA A 102 6.47 5.61 -16.97
CA ALA A 102 5.69 5.65 -15.75
C ALA A 102 4.68 4.49 -15.61
N ILE A 103 4.49 3.65 -16.64
CA ILE A 103 3.61 2.46 -16.55
C ILE A 103 3.97 1.54 -15.38
N SER A 104 5.25 1.48 -15.01
CA SER A 104 5.72 0.68 -13.86
C SER A 104 5.18 1.20 -12.53
N LEU A 105 4.79 2.48 -12.44
CA LEU A 105 4.27 3.10 -11.22
C LEU A 105 2.89 2.55 -10.79
N LEU A 106 2.22 1.78 -11.65
CA LEU A 106 1.07 0.98 -11.24
C LEU A 106 1.43 -0.05 -10.15
N LEU A 107 2.67 -0.58 -10.17
CA LEU A 107 3.14 -1.58 -9.20
C LEU A 107 3.23 -1.04 -7.76
N PRO A 108 3.83 0.15 -7.48
CA PRO A 108 3.73 0.82 -6.19
C PRO A 108 2.30 0.89 -5.64
N VAL A 109 1.33 1.25 -6.48
CA VAL A 109 -0.08 1.37 -6.05
C VAL A 109 -0.64 0.00 -5.65
N VAL A 110 -0.35 -1.05 -6.43
CA VAL A 110 -0.71 -2.44 -6.07
C VAL A 110 0.00 -2.88 -4.79
N ALA A 111 1.29 -2.61 -4.64
CA ALA A 111 2.09 -3.02 -3.48
C ALA A 111 1.59 -2.36 -2.19
N VAL A 112 1.32 -1.05 -2.22
CA VAL A 112 0.72 -0.35 -1.09
C VAL A 112 -0.69 -0.86 -0.82
N GLY A 113 -1.48 -1.13 -1.86
CA GLY A 113 -2.80 -1.73 -1.72
C GLY A 113 -2.75 -3.10 -1.03
N ALA A 114 -1.81 -3.97 -1.42
CA ALA A 114 -1.60 -5.26 -0.77
C ALA A 114 -1.19 -5.13 0.71
N SER A 115 -0.62 -3.99 1.11
CA SER A 115 -0.22 -3.73 2.49
C SER A 115 -1.35 -3.28 3.42
N ILE A 116 -2.42 -2.73 2.85
CA ILE A 116 -3.49 -2.04 3.60
C ILE A 116 -4.83 -2.75 3.44
N LEU A 117 -5.07 -3.37 2.29
CA LEU A 117 -6.34 -3.97 1.95
C LEU A 117 -6.42 -5.43 2.40
N PRO A 118 -7.63 -5.93 2.73
CA PRO A 118 -7.88 -7.36 2.83
C PRO A 118 -7.47 -8.10 1.54
N ALA A 119 -7.05 -9.35 1.67
CA ALA A 119 -6.49 -10.14 0.56
C ALA A 119 -7.34 -10.08 -0.73
N LEU A 120 -8.67 -10.24 -0.61
CA LEU A 120 -9.57 -10.19 -1.77
C LEU A 120 -9.53 -8.81 -2.47
N GLN A 121 -9.57 -7.71 -1.72
CA GLN A 121 -9.53 -6.36 -2.28
C GLN A 121 -8.17 -6.04 -2.91
N ALA A 122 -7.08 -6.54 -2.32
CA ALA A 122 -5.73 -6.43 -2.90
C ALA A 122 -5.64 -7.17 -4.25
N TRP A 123 -6.16 -8.39 -4.35
CA TRP A 123 -6.22 -9.14 -5.61
C TRP A 123 -7.09 -8.44 -6.66
N LEU A 124 -8.25 -7.90 -6.27
CA LEU A 124 -9.08 -7.10 -7.18
C LEU A 124 -8.34 -5.87 -7.72
N LEU A 125 -7.57 -5.17 -6.87
CA LEU A 125 -6.75 -4.04 -7.30
C LEU A 125 -5.63 -4.47 -8.26
N ALA A 126 -4.98 -5.61 -8.01
CA ALA A 126 -3.97 -6.16 -8.91
C ALA A 126 -4.57 -6.55 -10.28
N VAL A 127 -5.75 -7.18 -10.29
CA VAL A 127 -6.50 -7.47 -11.52
C VAL A 127 -6.85 -6.19 -12.26
N LEU A 128 -7.31 -5.15 -11.56
CA LEU A 128 -7.57 -3.84 -12.16
C LEU A 128 -6.32 -3.25 -12.82
N ALA A 129 -5.16 -3.33 -12.17
CA ALA A 129 -3.90 -2.86 -12.74
C ALA A 129 -3.54 -3.61 -14.03
N VAL A 130 -3.71 -4.94 -14.04
CA VAL A 130 -3.48 -5.78 -15.23
C VAL A 130 -4.46 -5.40 -16.34
N VAL A 131 -5.75 -5.24 -16.03
CA VAL A 131 -6.77 -4.82 -17.00
C VAL A 131 -6.43 -3.45 -17.60
N LEU A 132 -6.05 -2.48 -16.77
CA LEU A 132 -5.63 -1.16 -17.26
C LEU A 132 -4.38 -1.26 -18.13
N TYR A 133 -3.38 -2.04 -17.74
CA TYR A 133 -2.20 -2.29 -18.56
C TYR A 133 -2.59 -2.88 -19.93
N SER A 134 -3.43 -3.92 -19.94
CA SER A 134 -3.90 -4.56 -21.18
C SER A 134 -4.73 -3.62 -22.04
N LEU A 135 -5.57 -2.77 -21.43
CA LEU A 135 -6.30 -1.73 -22.16
C LEU A 135 -5.33 -0.71 -22.76
N LEU A 136 -4.35 -0.24 -22.01
CA LEU A 136 -3.35 0.73 -22.49
C LEU A 136 -2.45 0.15 -23.58
N TRP A 137 -2.25 -1.17 -23.60
CA TRP A 137 -1.51 -1.84 -24.67
C TRP A 137 -2.19 -1.61 -26.02
N GLN A 138 -3.52 -1.75 -26.05
CA GLN A 138 -4.30 -1.63 -27.28
C GLN A 138 -4.79 -0.20 -27.54
N TYR A 139 -5.06 0.56 -26.48
CA TYR A 139 -5.70 1.87 -26.51
C TYR A 139 -4.86 2.88 -25.72
N HIS A 140 -4.05 3.64 -26.44
CA HIS A 140 -3.32 4.80 -25.89
C HIS A 140 -3.13 5.86 -26.97
N GLN A 141 -2.93 7.11 -26.57
CA GLN A 141 -2.52 8.16 -27.49
C GLN A 141 -1.00 8.13 -27.65
N PRO A 142 -0.48 7.94 -28.88
CA PRO A 142 0.95 7.91 -29.10
C PRO A 142 1.57 9.28 -28.83
N VAL A 143 2.71 9.29 -28.15
CA VAL A 143 3.46 10.51 -27.89
C VAL A 143 4.57 10.64 -28.92
N TYR A 144 4.53 11.74 -29.69
CA TYR A 144 5.60 12.11 -30.61
C TYR A 144 6.60 13.00 -29.88
N LEU A 145 7.85 12.52 -29.84
CA LEU A 145 8.97 13.22 -29.20
C LEU A 145 9.70 14.07 -30.25
N ALA A 146 10.20 15.24 -29.86
CA ALA A 146 10.76 16.21 -30.79
C ALA A 146 12.11 15.78 -31.42
N ASP A 147 12.93 15.04 -30.65
CA ASP A 147 14.25 14.55 -31.05
C ASP A 147 14.37 13.07 -30.66
N ALA A 148 14.59 12.18 -31.64
CA ALA A 148 14.56 10.72 -31.46
C ALA A 148 15.70 10.17 -30.59
N ASP A 149 16.91 10.74 -30.69
CA ASP A 149 18.07 10.25 -29.94
C ASP A 149 17.99 10.68 -28.47
N GLN A 150 17.67 11.96 -28.25
CA GLN A 150 17.44 12.48 -26.90
C GLN A 150 16.20 11.84 -26.26
N ALA A 151 15.14 11.60 -27.04
CA ALA A 151 13.96 10.86 -26.61
C ALA A 151 14.28 9.47 -26.07
N MET A 152 15.09 8.70 -26.79
CA MET A 152 15.45 7.35 -26.38
C MET A 152 16.22 7.36 -25.05
N TYR A 153 17.18 8.28 -24.88
CA TYR A 153 17.92 8.43 -23.63
C TYR A 153 17.00 8.72 -22.45
N TRP A 154 16.12 9.72 -22.57
CA TRP A 154 15.19 10.09 -21.49
C TRP A 154 14.10 9.05 -21.26
N HIS A 155 13.67 8.34 -22.29
CA HIS A 155 12.77 7.21 -22.17
C HIS A 155 13.41 6.08 -21.34
N LEU A 156 14.64 5.67 -21.66
CA LEU A 156 15.40 4.67 -20.88
C LEU A 156 15.66 5.14 -19.44
N ALA A 157 16.06 6.40 -19.25
CA ALA A 157 16.26 6.97 -17.92
C ALA A 157 14.97 6.94 -17.10
N GLY A 158 13.83 7.32 -17.71
CA GLY A 158 12.52 7.23 -17.09
C GLY A 158 12.14 5.79 -16.73
N MET A 159 12.47 4.80 -17.58
CA MET A 159 12.17 3.39 -17.31
C MET A 159 12.99 2.91 -16.13
N TRP A 160 14.27 3.30 -16.07
CA TRP A 160 15.13 2.98 -14.94
C TRP A 160 14.63 3.60 -13.63
N ILE A 161 14.27 4.88 -13.62
CA ILE A 161 13.79 5.59 -12.42
C ILE A 161 12.47 4.97 -11.92
N SER A 162 11.50 4.77 -12.82
CA SER A 162 10.20 4.21 -12.46
C SER A 162 10.30 2.76 -11.97
N PHE A 163 11.16 1.96 -12.60
CA PHE A 163 11.46 0.61 -12.15
C PHE A 163 12.14 0.61 -10.78
N ALA A 164 13.16 1.44 -10.56
CA ALA A 164 13.85 1.56 -9.28
C ALA A 164 12.89 1.97 -8.16
N PHE A 165 12.02 2.96 -8.40
CA PHE A 165 10.99 3.39 -7.46
C PHE A 165 10.01 2.25 -7.12
N SER A 166 9.60 1.49 -8.14
CA SER A 166 8.72 0.33 -7.98
C SER A 166 9.37 -0.78 -7.16
N ALA A 167 10.62 -1.14 -7.49
CA ALA A 167 11.39 -2.13 -6.77
C ALA A 167 11.62 -1.73 -5.31
N VAL A 168 12.01 -0.48 -5.04
CA VAL A 168 12.18 0.04 -3.69
C VAL A 168 10.88 -0.04 -2.90
N THR A 169 9.74 0.33 -3.51
CA THR A 169 8.43 0.27 -2.85
C THR A 169 8.07 -1.17 -2.47
N VAL A 170 8.27 -2.13 -3.39
CA VAL A 170 7.99 -3.55 -3.15
C VAL A 170 8.93 -4.11 -2.07
N VAL A 171 10.24 -3.87 -2.16
CA VAL A 171 11.22 -4.35 -1.18
C VAL A 171 10.92 -3.77 0.21
N TRP A 172 10.69 -2.46 0.30
CA TRP A 172 10.32 -1.80 1.54
C TRP A 172 9.07 -2.43 2.16
N PHE A 173 8.05 -2.73 1.34
CA PHE A 173 6.84 -3.41 1.79
C PHE A 173 7.14 -4.82 2.33
N ILE A 174 7.89 -5.64 1.60
CA ILE A 174 8.23 -7.01 2.00
C ILE A 174 9.05 -7.02 3.30
N VAL A 175 10.06 -6.16 3.42
CA VAL A 175 10.87 -6.03 4.65
C VAL A 175 9.99 -5.63 5.83
N ARG A 176 9.02 -4.74 5.61
CA ARG A 176 8.09 -4.33 6.65
C ARG A 176 7.14 -5.46 7.05
N LEU A 177 6.65 -6.26 6.11
CA LEU A 177 5.83 -7.43 6.42
C LEU A 177 6.60 -8.45 7.26
N ASN A 178 7.82 -8.80 6.85
CA ASN A 178 8.64 -9.78 7.55
C ASN A 178 8.95 -9.34 8.99
N SER A 179 9.26 -8.06 9.20
CA SER A 179 9.50 -7.54 10.55
C SER A 179 8.25 -7.56 11.44
N GLU A 180 7.06 -7.34 10.88
CA GLU A 180 5.80 -7.46 11.64
C GLU A 180 5.46 -8.92 11.97
N LEU A 181 5.72 -9.86 11.06
CA LEU A 181 5.54 -11.30 11.31
C LEU A 181 6.48 -11.77 12.43
N ALA A 182 7.77 -11.46 12.32
CA ALA A 182 8.77 -11.83 13.33
C ALA A 182 8.38 -11.32 14.73
N ARG A 183 7.92 -10.07 14.83
CA ARG A 183 7.45 -9.50 16.10
C ARG A 183 6.23 -10.26 16.66
N ARG A 184 5.29 -10.68 15.80
CA ARG A 184 4.12 -11.44 16.23
C ARG A 184 4.50 -12.83 16.73
N ASP A 185 5.46 -13.47 16.06
CA ASP A 185 5.97 -14.78 16.46
C ASP A 185 6.66 -14.70 17.84
N ASP A 186 7.45 -13.64 18.09
CA ASP A 186 8.05 -13.37 19.40
C ASP A 186 7.00 -13.15 20.49
N GLU A 187 5.95 -12.36 20.20
CA GLU A 187 4.83 -12.13 21.14
C GLU A 187 4.09 -13.44 21.46
N LEU A 188 3.85 -14.29 20.44
CA LEU A 188 3.21 -15.61 20.63
C LEU A 188 4.09 -16.56 21.44
N ALA A 189 5.39 -16.58 21.19
CA ALA A 189 6.34 -17.39 21.94
C ALA A 189 6.35 -16.99 23.43
N ALA A 190 6.37 -15.68 23.72
CA ALA A 190 6.31 -15.18 25.10
C ALA A 190 5.01 -15.58 25.82
N VAL A 191 3.86 -15.48 25.14
CA VAL A 191 2.56 -15.90 25.70
C VAL A 191 2.54 -17.41 26.00
N ASN A 192 3.09 -18.23 25.10
CA ASN A 192 3.15 -19.67 25.29
C ASN A 192 4.08 -20.07 26.44
N ALA A 193 5.24 -19.40 26.58
CA ALA A 193 6.16 -19.61 27.70
C ALA A 193 5.51 -19.26 29.05
N ALA A 194 4.77 -18.15 29.13
CA ALA A 194 4.03 -17.77 30.33
C ALA A 194 2.96 -18.82 30.70
N ARG A 195 2.17 -19.30 29.72
CA ARG A 195 1.17 -20.35 29.95
C ARG A 195 1.79 -21.65 30.47
N ALA A 196 2.94 -22.06 29.93
CA ALA A 196 3.64 -23.25 30.41
C ALA A 196 4.09 -23.09 31.87
N ARG A 197 4.56 -21.90 32.24
CA ARG A 197 4.95 -21.58 33.62
C ARG A 197 3.75 -21.62 34.59
N ASP A 198 2.61 -21.04 34.21
CA ASP A 198 1.41 -21.05 35.05
C ASP A 198 0.87 -22.48 35.26
N ALA A 199 0.85 -23.28 34.19
CA ALA A 199 0.45 -24.69 34.27
C ALA A 199 1.36 -25.48 35.22
N TYR A 200 2.67 -25.21 35.20
CA TYR A 200 3.63 -25.82 36.11
C TYR A 200 3.36 -25.44 37.57
N VAL A 201 3.14 -24.15 37.86
CA VAL A 201 2.83 -23.67 39.22
C VAL A 201 1.53 -24.25 39.75
N VAL A 202 0.48 -24.32 38.93
CA VAL A 202 -0.79 -24.95 39.31
C VAL A 202 -0.62 -26.45 39.59
N GLY A 203 0.19 -27.15 38.77
CA GLY A 203 0.53 -28.55 38.99
C GLY A 203 1.22 -28.77 40.34
N LEU A 204 2.21 -27.93 40.65
CA LEU A 204 2.91 -27.96 41.94
C LEU A 204 1.95 -27.67 43.12
N GLY A 205 1.06 -26.69 42.96
CA GLY A 205 0.04 -26.37 43.96
C GLY A 205 -0.91 -27.54 44.23
N LYS A 206 -1.34 -28.27 43.19
CA LYS A 206 -2.17 -29.48 43.33
C LYS A 206 -1.45 -30.59 44.10
N LEU A 207 -0.16 -30.81 43.82
CA LEU A 207 0.64 -31.81 44.53
C LEU A 207 0.83 -31.43 46.01
N ALA A 208 1.16 -30.17 46.29
CA ALA A 208 1.31 -29.67 47.65
C ALA A 208 -0.01 -29.77 48.45
N ALA A 209 -1.15 -29.37 47.86
CA ALA A 209 -2.46 -29.52 48.48
C ALA A 209 -2.82 -30.99 48.75
N GLY A 210 -2.52 -31.89 47.81
CA GLY A 210 -2.71 -33.33 47.98
C GLY A 210 -1.84 -33.92 49.09
N ALA A 211 -0.60 -33.48 49.24
CA ALA A 211 0.29 -33.89 50.33
C ALA A 211 -0.19 -33.36 51.69
N ALA A 212 -0.59 -32.08 51.76
CA ALA A 212 -1.13 -31.47 52.98
C ALA A 212 -2.41 -32.16 53.45
N HIS A 213 -3.29 -32.55 52.52
CA HIS A 213 -4.51 -33.29 52.85
C HIS A 213 -4.21 -34.66 53.51
N ARG A 214 -3.22 -35.40 53.00
CA ARG A 214 -2.80 -36.70 53.59
C ARG A 214 -2.15 -36.57 54.96
N LEU A 215 -1.48 -35.45 55.24
CA LEU A 215 -0.87 -35.15 56.54
C LEU A 215 -1.89 -34.61 57.56
N GLY A 216 -2.98 -34.00 57.09
CA GLY A 216 -4.04 -33.40 57.92
C GLY A 216 -5.20 -34.34 58.27
N THR A 217 -5.38 -35.45 57.56
CA THR A 217 -6.26 -36.53 58.01
C THR A 217 -5.60 -37.21 59.21
N PRO A 218 -6.16 -37.10 60.43
CA PRO A 218 -5.55 -37.72 61.60
C PRO A 218 -5.49 -39.22 61.40
N LEU A 219 -4.49 -39.84 62.00
CA LEU A 219 -4.53 -41.22 62.46
C LEU A 219 -5.72 -41.37 63.45
N GLY A 220 -6.94 -41.34 62.94
CA GLY A 220 -8.09 -41.94 63.57
C GLY A 220 -7.93 -43.43 63.36
N THR A 221 -7.46 -44.09 64.41
CA THR A 221 -7.64 -45.52 64.69
C THR A 221 -9.00 -46.04 64.23
#